data_AF-A0A257WF48-F1
#
_entry.id   AF-A0A257WF48-F1
#
_cell.length_a   1.000
_cell.length_b   1.000
_cell.length_c   1.000
_cell.angle_alpha   90.00
_cell.angle_beta   90.00
_cell.angle_gamma   90.00
#
_symmetry.space_group_name_H-M   'P 1'
#
loop_
_entity.id
_entity.type
_entity.pdbx_description
1 polymer ?
#
loop_
_entity_poly.entity_id
_entity_poly.type
_entity_poly.pdbx_seq_one_letter_code
_entity_poly.pdbx_strand_id
1 'polypeptide(L)' 'MEEAVRVAGFAVEVIVVDNASGDQTVEILSHEFPGVKWVANDTNTGFSKACNQVFSMAKGEYALFL' A
#
# COMPACT_ATOMS: atom_id res chain seq x y z
N MET A 1 -10.72 -7.77 13.32
CA MET A 1 -9.28 -7.77 13.62
C MET A 1 -8.59 -7.94 12.27
N GLU A 2 -7.91 -6.90 11.76
CA GLU A 2 -7.19 -6.98 10.48
C GLU A 2 -6.14 -8.09 10.58
N GLU A 3 -6.25 -9.11 9.73
CA GLU A 3 -5.32 -10.23 9.72
C GLU A 3 -4.07 -9.81 8.94
N ALA A 4 -2.90 -9.84 9.61
CA ALA A 4 -1.64 -9.51 8.97
C ALA A 4 -1.31 -10.53 7.86
N VAL A 5 -0.92 -10.04 6.68
CA VAL A 5 -0.53 -10.90 5.56
C VAL A 5 0.71 -11.71 5.96
N ARG A 6 0.65 -13.03 5.77
CA ARG A 6 1.77 -13.94 6.08
C ARG A 6 2.54 -14.26 4.81
N VAL A 7 3.83 -13.91 4.76
CA VAL A 7 4.70 -14.24 3.62
C VAL A 7 5.94 -14.95 4.16
N ALA A 8 6.18 -16.20 3.73
CA ALA A 8 7.33 -17.00 4.15
C ALA A 8 7.56 -17.04 5.68
N GLY A 9 6.48 -17.05 6.47
CA GLY A 9 6.52 -17.06 7.94
C GLY A 9 6.62 -15.68 8.61
N PHE A 10 6.82 -14.61 7.85
CA PHE A 10 6.82 -13.24 8.36
C PHE A 10 5.40 -12.69 8.45
N ALA A 11 5.10 -11.95 9.52
CA ALA A 11 3.95 -11.04 9.54
C ALA A 11 4.32 -9.79 8.74
N VAL A 12 3.57 -9.50 7.69
CA VAL A 12 3.82 -8.39 6.79
C VAL A 12 2.60 -7.47 6.79
N GLU A 13 2.85 -6.17 6.82
CA GLU A 13 1.84 -5.18 6.44
C GLU A 13 2.10 -4.74 4.99
N VAL A 14 1.03 -4.54 4.24
CA VAL A 14 1.11 -4.07 2.87
C VAL A 14 0.40 -2.72 2.79
N ILE A 15 1.12 -1.71 2.29
CA ILE A 15 0.59 -0.38 2.04
C ILE A 15 0.75 -0.11 0.55
N VAL A 16 -0.36 0.12 -0.14
CA VAL A 16 -0.38 0.46 -1.56
C VAL A 16 -0.72 1.92 -1.69
N VAL A 17 0.17 2.66 -2.35
CA VAL A 17 -0.09 4.03 -2.81
C VAL A 17 -0.41 4.00 -4.30
N ASP A 18 -1.67 4.24 -4.63
CA ASP A 18 -2.06 4.54 -6.00
C ASP A 18 -1.63 5.96 -6.37
N ASN A 19 -0.94 6.10 -7.49
CA ASN A 19 -0.30 7.36 -7.88
C ASN A 19 -1.08 8.07 -8.99
N ALA A 20 -2.39 8.20 -8.79
CA ALA A 20 -3.37 8.71 -9.74
C ALA A 20 -3.57 7.79 -10.95
N SER A 21 -3.93 6.53 -10.69
CA SER A 21 -4.46 5.68 -11.76
C SER A 21 -5.75 6.27 -12.29
N GLY A 22 -5.90 6.31 -13.62
CA GLY A 22 -7.04 6.93 -14.31
C GLY A 22 -8.28 6.04 -14.41
N ASP A 23 -8.36 4.97 -13.62
CA ASP A 23 -9.39 3.94 -13.69
C ASP A 23 -9.92 3.56 -12.29
N GLN A 24 -10.73 2.51 -12.23
CA GLN A 24 -11.35 2.02 -10.98
C GLN A 24 -10.42 1.08 -10.19
N THR A 25 -9.10 1.08 -10.42
CA THR A 25 -8.16 0.14 -9.80
C THR A 25 -8.26 0.16 -8.27
N VAL A 26 -8.24 1.33 -7.64
CA VAL A 26 -8.31 1.44 -6.17
C VAL A 26 -9.64 0.90 -5.64
N GLU A 27 -10.75 1.27 -6.28
CA GLU A 27 -12.09 0.82 -5.87
C GLU A 27 -12.16 -0.72 -5.93
N ILE A 28 -11.82 -1.31 -7.07
CA ILE A 28 -11.92 -2.76 -7.28
C ILE A 28 -10.97 -3.51 -6.34
N LEU A 29 -9.68 -3.15 -6.32
CA LEU A 29 -8.67 -3.92 -5.59
C LEU A 29 -8.77 -3.73 -4.07
N SER A 30 -9.22 -2.56 -3.59
CA SER A 30 -9.39 -2.38 -2.14
C SER A 30 -10.49 -3.28 -1.56
N HIS A 31 -11.52 -3.59 -2.34
CA HIS A 31 -12.54 -4.57 -1.96
C HIS A 31 -12.00 -6.01 -1.98
N GLU A 32 -11.14 -6.36 -2.95
CA GLU A 32 -10.54 -7.71 -3.05
C GLU A 32 -9.47 -7.96 -1.98
N PHE A 33 -8.76 -6.92 -1.55
CA PHE A 33 -7.65 -7.00 -0.59
C PHE A 33 -7.89 -6.12 0.65
N PRO A 34 -8.85 -6.50 1.51
CA PRO A 34 -9.21 -5.71 2.70
C PRO A 34 -8.13 -5.67 3.78
N GLY A 35 -7.11 -6.53 3.71
CA GLY A 35 -5.95 -6.52 4.60
C GLY A 35 -4.81 -5.58 4.15
N VAL A 36 -4.96 -4.93 3.00
CA VAL A 36 -4.01 -3.94 2.47
C VAL A 36 -4.48 -2.54 2.86
N LYS A 37 -3.53 -1.68 3.27
CA LYS A 37 -3.81 -0.25 3.48
C LYS A 37 -3.68 0.48 2.16
N TRP A 38 -4.76 1.09 1.69
CA TRP A 38 -4.80 1.81 0.43
C TRP A 38 -4.72 3.33 0.65
N VAL A 39 -3.88 4.00 -0.14
CA VAL A 39 -3.79 5.45 -0.23
C VAL A 39 -3.87 5.82 -1.71
N ALA A 40 -4.77 6.71 -2.10
CA ALA A 40 -4.90 7.16 -3.48
C ALA A 40 -4.50 8.63 -3.60
N ASN A 41 -3.60 8.93 -4.52
CA ASN A 41 -3.20 10.29 -4.86
C ASN A 41 -4.04 10.83 -6.02
N ASP A 42 -4.38 12.12 -5.97
CA ASP A 42 -5.07 12.81 -7.07
C ASP A 42 -4.15 13.14 -8.24
N THR A 43 -2.83 13.12 -8.02
CA THR A 43 -1.81 13.40 -9.04
C THR A 43 -0.66 12.41 -8.96
N ASN A 44 -0.06 12.09 -10.11
CA ASN A 44 1.13 11.27 -10.14
C ASN A 44 2.33 12.09 -9.64
N THR A 45 2.83 11.75 -8.46
CA THR A 45 3.94 12.46 -7.81
C THR A 45 5.32 11.85 -8.07
N GLY A 46 5.38 10.77 -8.88
CA GLY A 46 6.56 9.95 -9.07
C GLY A 46 6.79 8.92 -7.95
N PHE A 47 7.56 7.87 -8.25
CA PHE A 47 7.74 6.70 -7.37
C PHE A 47 8.22 7.06 -5.96
N SER A 48 9.42 7.66 -5.84
CA SER A 48 10.03 7.92 -4.53
C SER A 48 9.18 8.83 -3.65
N LYS A 49 8.49 9.81 -4.23
CA LYS A 49 7.64 10.74 -3.47
C LYS A 49 6.39 10.05 -2.94
N ALA A 50 5.71 9.26 -3.77
CA ALA A 50 4.56 8.47 -3.35
C ALA A 50 4.94 7.44 -2.29
N CYS A 51 6.07 6.74 -2.46
CA CYS A 51 6.60 5.79 -1.48
C CYS A 51 6.94 6.47 -0.13
N ASN A 52 7.64 7.60 -0.16
CA ASN A 52 8.02 8.33 1.06
C ASN A 52 6.82 8.89 1.82
N GLN A 53 5.74 9.28 1.12
CA GLN A 53 4.50 9.75 1.73
C GLN A 53 3.90 8.67 2.65
N VAL A 54 3.82 7.43 2.18
CA VAL A 54 3.23 6.32 2.95
C VAL A 54 4.22 5.63 3.88
N PHE A 55 5.53 5.79 3.68
CA PHE A 55 6.56 5.19 4.53
C PHE A 55 6.40 5.56 6.01
N SER A 56 5.94 6.77 6.31
CA SER A 56 5.65 7.21 7.69
C SER A 56 4.55 6.40 8.40
N MET A 57 3.73 5.65 7.65
CA MET A 57 2.66 4.79 8.17
C MET A 57 3.14 3.37 8.44
N ALA A 58 4.34 2.99 7.96
CA ALA A 58 4.92 1.68 8.17
C ALA A 58 5.37 1.52 9.63
N LYS A 59 5.14 0.33 10.16
CA LYS A 59 5.41 -0.10 11.54
C LYS A 59 6.43 -1.24 11.61
N GLY A 60 6.70 -1.90 10.48
CA GLY A 60 7.71 -2.95 10.38
C GLY A 60 9.14 -2.46 10.64
N GLU A 61 9.98 -3.35 11.16
CA GLU A 61 11.42 -3.10 11.35
C GLU A 61 12.17 -2.97 10.01
N TYR A 62 11.64 -3.62 8.97
CA TYR A 62 12.20 -3.61 7.61
C TYR A 62 11.16 -3.11 6.61
N ALA A 63 11.63 -2.43 5.58
CA ALA A 63 10.81 -1.97 4.47
C ALA A 63 11.34 -2.51 3.14
N LEU A 64 10.39 -2.88 2.27
CA LEU A 64 10.62 -3.28 0.89
C LEU A 64 9.75 -2.39 0.00
N PHE A 65 10.37 -1.82 -1.04
CA PHE A 65 9.67 -1.08 -2.08
C PHE A 65 9.63 -1.93 -3.35
N LEU A 66 8.46 -1.99 -4.00
CA LEU A 66 8.17 -2.79 -5.20
C LEU A 66 7.62 -1.90 -6.32
#